data_AF-A0A9D6J2S0-F1
#
_entry.id   AF-A0A9D6J2S0-F1
#
_cell.length_a   1.000
_cell.length_b   1.000
_cell.length_c   1.000
_cell.angle_alpha   90.00
_cell.angle_beta   90.00
_cell.angle_gamma   90.00
#
_symmetry.space_group_name_H-M   'P 1'
#
loop_
_entity.id
_entity.type
_entity.pdbx_description
1 polymer ?
#
loop_
_entity_poly.entity_id
_entity_poly.type
_entity_poly.pdbx_seq_one_letter_code
_entity_poly.pdbx_strand_id
1 'polypeptide(L)'
;MIFVGKRTSLPRKHLSFSRCFVIAMFLAAVSCSDTGGPNTLVDDLRAARKERDRAIIDVTRVVERHIKIGTDKATALNVMRDNGFKIYPATDKKAFDSAKYDEAYAGVFDMRRGVQKLWFGDEATITIELSNNKVGRITGIIVYQII
;
A
#
# COMPACT_ATOMS: atom_id res chain seq x y z
N MET A 1 -30.27 -39.79 72.53
CA MET A 1 -29.23 -38.90 73.09
C MET A 1 -27.90 -39.29 72.45
N ILE A 2 -27.29 -38.39 71.66
CA ILE A 2 -25.87 -38.31 71.19
C ILE A 2 -25.36 -39.57 70.40
N PHE A 3 -24.95 -39.50 69.13
CA PHE A 3 -23.71 -38.87 68.69
C PHE A 3 -23.63 -38.59 67.18
N VAL A 4 -23.08 -37.43 66.86
CA VAL A 4 -22.56 -36.99 65.56
C VAL A 4 -21.29 -37.78 65.22
N GLY A 5 -21.13 -38.19 63.95
CA GLY A 5 -19.90 -38.79 63.44
C GLY A 5 -19.65 -38.43 61.97
N LYS A 6 -18.80 -37.44 61.74
CA LYS A 6 -18.21 -37.04 60.45
C LYS A 6 -16.91 -37.84 60.24
N ARG A 7 -16.71 -38.50 59.10
CA ARG A 7 -15.41 -38.89 58.45
C ARG A 7 -15.69 -39.57 57.11
N THR A 8 -15.50 -38.88 55.98
CA THR A 8 -14.35 -38.99 55.04
C THR A 8 -14.12 -40.38 54.42
N SER A 9 -14.44 -40.51 53.12
CA SER A 9 -13.80 -41.45 52.20
C SER A 9 -13.84 -40.93 50.74
N LEU A 10 -12.72 -40.42 50.25
CA LEU A 10 -12.32 -40.38 48.82
C LEU A 10 -11.73 -41.77 48.45
N PRO A 11 -11.44 -42.14 47.17
CA PRO A 11 -11.79 -41.53 45.88
C PRO A 11 -12.39 -42.56 44.87
N ARG A 12 -13.02 -42.10 43.77
CA ARG A 12 -13.11 -42.91 42.54
C ARG A 12 -12.73 -42.05 41.34
N LYS A 13 -11.49 -42.27 40.89
CA LYS A 13 -10.94 -41.76 39.64
C LYS A 13 -11.71 -42.37 38.47
N HIS A 14 -12.33 -41.55 37.64
CA HIS A 14 -12.68 -41.95 36.28
C HIS A 14 -11.74 -41.22 35.33
N LEU A 15 -10.77 -41.97 34.80
CA LEU A 15 -9.96 -41.58 33.65
C LEU A 15 -10.91 -41.38 32.46
N SER A 16 -10.91 -40.21 31.83
CA SER A 16 -11.15 -40.14 30.39
C SER A 16 -9.86 -39.70 29.72
N PHE A 17 -9.35 -40.61 28.92
CA PHE A 17 -8.12 -40.49 28.16
C PHE A 17 -8.40 -39.62 26.93
N SER A 18 -7.57 -38.60 26.75
CA SER A 18 -6.88 -38.35 25.48
C SER A 18 -7.73 -38.29 24.21
N ARG A 19 -8.02 -37.05 23.76
CA ARG A 19 -7.76 -36.67 22.37
C ARG A 19 -7.15 -35.27 22.33
N CYS A 20 -5.84 -35.25 22.03
CA CYS A 20 -5.07 -34.10 21.63
C CYS A 20 -5.83 -33.25 20.62
N PHE A 21 -6.11 -31.99 20.95
CA PHE A 21 -6.35 -30.97 19.95
C PHE A 21 -5.72 -29.66 20.47
N VAL A 22 -4.39 -29.67 20.52
CA VAL A 22 -3.59 -28.44 20.57
C VAL A 22 -3.71 -27.82 19.18
N ILE A 23 -4.77 -27.03 18.95
CA ILE A 23 -4.84 -26.17 17.77
C ILE A 23 -3.88 -25.02 18.02
N ALA A 24 -2.70 -25.21 17.47
CA ALA A 24 -2.01 -24.23 16.64
C ALA A 24 -2.14 -22.77 17.11
N MET A 25 -1.30 -22.47 18.10
CA MET A 25 -0.55 -21.25 18.23
C MET A 25 0.08 -20.82 16.88
N PHE A 26 -0.69 -20.16 16.02
CA PHE A 26 -0.23 -19.38 14.85
C PHE A 26 -1.29 -18.33 14.48
N LEU A 27 -1.63 -17.46 15.44
CA LEU A 27 -2.06 -16.10 15.09
C LEU A 27 -0.77 -15.30 14.84
N ALA A 28 -0.25 -15.49 13.64
CA ALA A 28 0.77 -14.64 13.06
C ALA A 28 0.33 -13.18 13.23
N ALA A 29 1.27 -12.38 13.72
CA ALA A 29 1.21 -10.94 13.86
C ALA A 29 0.19 -10.30 12.90
N VAL A 30 -0.93 -9.87 13.45
CA VAL A 30 -1.67 -8.77 12.85
C VAL A 30 -0.67 -7.63 12.80
N SER A 31 -0.22 -7.29 11.60
CA SER A 31 0.55 -6.10 11.30
C SER A 31 -0.23 -4.87 11.73
N CYS A 32 -0.19 -4.55 13.02
CA CYS A 32 -0.30 -3.18 13.48
C CYS A 32 1.09 -2.57 13.31
N SER A 33 1.48 -2.33 12.06
CA SER A 33 2.42 -1.26 11.75
C SER A 33 1.69 0.03 12.08
N ASP A 34 1.71 0.38 13.37
CA ASP A 34 1.19 1.62 13.90
C ASP A 34 2.03 2.77 13.30
N THR A 35 1.54 3.27 12.17
CA THR A 35 1.29 4.69 11.90
C THR A 35 2.10 5.68 12.72
N GLY A 36 3.41 5.73 12.45
CA GLY A 36 4.30 6.79 12.94
C GLY A 36 5.45 7.12 11.97
N GLY A 37 5.37 6.67 10.71
CA GLY A 37 6.27 7.09 9.65
C GLY A 37 5.78 8.39 9.00
N PRO A 38 6.68 9.19 8.38
CA PRO A 38 6.24 10.31 7.55
C PRO A 38 5.26 9.80 6.48
N ASN A 39 4.09 10.44 6.34
CA ASN A 39 3.08 10.07 5.35
C ASN A 39 3.73 9.97 3.97
N THR A 40 3.80 8.74 3.44
CA THR A 40 4.46 8.49 2.15
C THR A 40 3.53 8.88 1.00
N LEU A 41 4.09 9.16 -0.18
CA LEU A 41 3.30 9.43 -1.38
C LEU A 41 2.32 8.28 -1.66
N VAL A 42 2.76 7.04 -1.46
CA VAL A 42 1.91 5.87 -1.69
C VAL A 42 0.74 5.80 -0.71
N ASP A 43 0.93 6.18 0.55
CA ASP A 43 -0.14 6.15 1.54
C ASP A 43 -1.21 7.22 1.25
N ASP A 44 -0.78 8.40 0.82
CA ASP A 44 -1.68 9.45 0.33
C ASP A 44 -2.47 9.01 -0.92
N LEU A 45 -1.83 8.32 -1.86
CA LEU A 45 -2.50 7.78 -3.05
C LEU A 45 -3.54 6.71 -2.68
N ARG A 46 -3.21 5.85 -1.72
CA ARG A 46 -4.15 4.84 -1.20
C ARG A 46 -5.34 5.49 -0.50
N ALA A 47 -5.12 6.55 0.26
CA ALA A 47 -6.21 7.32 0.87
C ALA A 47 -7.13 7.90 -0.20
N ALA A 48 -6.57 8.56 -1.22
CA ALA A 48 -7.33 9.12 -2.34
C ALA A 48 -8.15 8.06 -3.12
N ARG A 49 -7.62 6.84 -3.26
CA ARG A 49 -8.35 5.72 -3.90
C ARG A 49 -9.54 5.25 -3.08
N LYS A 50 -9.42 5.20 -1.76
CA LYS A 50 -10.51 4.76 -0.86
C LYS A 50 -11.68 5.74 -0.85
N GLU A 51 -11.42 7.03 -1.02
CA GLU A 51 -12.44 8.08 -1.01
C GLU A 51 -13.26 8.15 -2.30
N ARG A 52 -12.79 7.52 -3.39
CA ARG A 52 -13.37 7.68 -4.72
C ARG A 52 -13.63 6.32 -5.35
N ASP A 53 -14.90 6.05 -5.63
CA ASP A 53 -15.31 4.86 -6.37
C ASP A 53 -15.40 5.16 -7.87
N ARG A 54 -14.25 5.26 -8.53
CA ARG A 54 -14.13 5.46 -9.98
C ARG A 54 -13.04 4.57 -10.55
N ALA A 55 -13.23 4.12 -11.79
CA ALA A 55 -12.23 3.33 -12.51
C ALA A 55 -10.96 4.13 -12.82
N ILE A 56 -11.08 5.45 -12.99
CA ILE A 56 -9.96 6.36 -13.21
C ILE A 56 -10.08 7.53 -12.22
N ILE A 57 -9.00 7.82 -11.51
CA ILE A 57 -8.95 8.86 -10.49
C ILE A 57 -7.77 9.78 -10.77
N ASP A 58 -8.05 11.06 -10.97
CA ASP A 58 -7.01 12.10 -10.97
C ASP A 58 -6.52 12.37 -9.54
N VAL A 59 -5.23 12.13 -9.35
CA VAL A 59 -4.47 12.31 -8.11
C VAL A 59 -3.33 13.30 -8.27
N THR A 60 -3.33 14.12 -9.32
CA THR A 60 -2.28 15.12 -9.60
C THR A 60 -1.99 16.00 -8.39
N ARG A 61 -3.05 16.54 -7.76
CA ARG A 61 -2.91 17.37 -6.54
C ARG A 61 -2.32 16.62 -5.35
N VAL A 62 -2.48 15.30 -5.28
CA VAL A 62 -1.87 14.47 -4.24
C VAL A 62 -0.37 14.38 -4.49
N VAL A 63 0.02 14.11 -5.73
CA VAL A 63 1.43 14.04 -6.15
C VAL A 63 2.13 15.40 -5.94
N GLU A 64 1.46 16.51 -6.24
CA GLU A 64 2.00 17.86 -6.09
C GLU A 64 2.39 18.24 -4.65
N ARG A 65 1.85 17.54 -3.65
CA ARG A 65 2.27 17.72 -2.24
C ARG A 65 3.65 17.15 -1.96
N HIS A 66 4.07 16.16 -2.75
CA HIS A 66 5.34 15.43 -2.59
C HIS A 66 6.39 15.87 -3.63
N ILE A 67 5.97 16.21 -4.85
CA ILE A 67 6.83 16.70 -5.93
C ILE A 67 6.25 18.01 -6.42
N LYS A 68 6.98 19.12 -6.30
CA LYS A 68 6.48 20.44 -6.72
C LYS A 68 6.94 20.78 -8.14
N ILE A 69 6.17 21.61 -8.82
CA ILE A 69 6.65 22.28 -10.03
C ILE A 69 7.89 23.10 -9.65
N GLY A 70 8.92 23.01 -10.49
CA GLY A 70 10.23 23.62 -10.27
C GLY A 70 11.24 22.74 -9.52
N THR A 71 10.82 21.61 -8.94
CA THR A 71 11.74 20.61 -8.36
C THR A 71 12.71 20.11 -9.44
N ASP A 72 13.98 19.91 -9.09
CA ASP A 72 14.95 19.37 -10.03
C ASP A 72 14.66 17.90 -10.37
N LYS A 73 15.08 17.48 -11.56
CA LYS A 73 14.91 16.12 -12.07
C LYS A 73 15.36 15.05 -11.07
N ALA A 74 16.55 15.19 -10.49
CA ALA A 74 17.13 14.16 -9.63
C ALA A 74 16.29 13.97 -8.37
N THR A 75 15.92 15.06 -7.71
CA THR A 75 15.05 15.05 -6.53
C THR A 75 13.67 14.47 -6.85
N ALA A 76 13.03 14.92 -7.93
CA ALA A 76 11.70 14.41 -8.31
C ALA A 76 11.72 12.89 -8.58
N LEU A 77 12.72 12.41 -9.31
CA LEU A 77 12.87 10.98 -9.58
C LEU A 77 13.21 10.19 -8.31
N ASN A 78 13.99 10.74 -7.39
CA ASN A 78 14.30 10.08 -6.11
C ASN A 78 13.05 9.92 -5.25
N VAL A 79 12.19 10.94 -5.15
CA VAL A 79 10.90 10.82 -4.45
C VAL A 79 10.10 9.64 -5.00
N MET A 80 10.04 9.47 -6.32
CA MET A 80 9.33 8.35 -6.94
C MET A 80 10.00 6.99 -6.63
N ARG A 81 11.33 6.89 -6.73
CA ARG A 81 12.08 5.65 -6.44
C ARG A 81 11.96 5.23 -4.98
N ASP A 82 12.10 6.18 -4.05
CA ASP A 82 12.03 5.94 -2.61
C ASP A 82 10.63 5.45 -2.19
N ASN A 83 9.61 5.79 -2.99
CA ASN A 83 8.24 5.31 -2.84
C ASN A 83 7.95 4.03 -3.65
N GLY A 84 8.97 3.41 -4.25
CA GLY A 84 8.86 2.11 -4.93
C GLY A 84 8.29 2.17 -6.35
N PHE A 85 8.20 3.34 -6.98
CA PHE A 85 7.76 3.46 -8.37
C PHE A 85 8.84 2.93 -9.31
N LYS A 86 8.41 2.16 -10.32
CA LYS A 86 9.25 1.83 -11.48
C LYS A 86 9.19 2.98 -12.46
N ILE A 87 10.34 3.54 -12.81
CA ILE A 87 10.44 4.75 -13.64
C ILE A 87 10.86 4.39 -15.05
N TYR A 88 10.14 4.93 -16.02
CA TYR A 88 10.40 4.76 -17.44
C TYR A 88 10.53 6.14 -18.10
N PRO A 89 11.61 6.41 -18.84
CA PRO A 89 11.69 7.60 -19.67
C PRO A 89 10.68 7.51 -20.81
N ALA A 90 9.96 8.60 -21.08
CA ALA A 90 9.12 8.71 -22.26
C ALA A 90 10.02 8.95 -23.48
N THR A 91 10.30 7.89 -24.24
CA THR A 91 11.17 7.96 -25.42
C THR A 91 10.46 8.49 -26.65
N ASP A 92 9.13 8.37 -26.71
CA ASP A 92 8.33 8.91 -27.81
C ASP A 92 7.92 10.36 -27.52
N LYS A 93 8.27 11.27 -28.43
CA LYS A 93 7.90 12.69 -28.37
C LYS A 93 6.39 12.94 -28.48
N LYS A 94 5.62 11.94 -28.92
CA LYS A 94 4.15 11.99 -28.91
C LYS A 94 3.54 11.69 -27.54
N ALA A 95 4.31 11.15 -26.60
CA ALA A 95 3.83 10.79 -25.27
C ALA A 95 3.76 11.97 -24.29
N PHE A 96 4.30 13.13 -24.66
CA PHE A 96 4.29 14.36 -23.85
C PHE A 96 4.31 15.61 -24.74
N ASP A 97 4.04 16.79 -24.18
CA ASP A 97 4.08 18.07 -24.91
C ASP A 97 5.54 18.48 -25.21
N SER A 98 6.15 17.80 -26.18
CA SER A 98 7.55 17.99 -26.59
C SER A 98 7.83 19.35 -27.25
N ALA A 99 6.80 20.17 -27.46
CA ALA A 99 6.97 21.56 -27.86
C ALA A 99 7.33 22.47 -26.67
N LYS A 100 7.03 22.05 -25.44
CA LYS A 100 7.27 22.84 -24.21
C LYS A 100 8.26 22.18 -23.25
N TYR A 101 8.35 20.86 -23.29
CA TYR A 101 9.17 20.07 -22.38
C TYR A 101 10.22 19.30 -23.16
N ASP A 102 11.40 19.16 -22.55
CA ASP A 102 12.56 18.52 -23.16
C ASP A 102 12.54 17.00 -22.94
N GLU A 103 12.02 16.59 -21.78
CA GLU A 103 11.99 15.20 -21.33
C GLU A 103 10.71 14.92 -20.55
N ALA A 104 10.29 13.66 -20.50
CA ALA A 104 9.25 13.21 -19.58
C ALA A 104 9.57 11.83 -19.01
N TYR A 105 9.07 11.57 -17.80
CA TYR A 105 9.25 10.30 -17.09
C TYR A 105 7.91 9.84 -16.52
N ALA A 106 7.60 8.57 -16.72
CA ALA A 106 6.45 7.91 -16.13
C ALA A 106 6.91 6.97 -15.02
N GLY A 107 6.40 7.16 -13.81
CA GLY A 107 6.50 6.21 -12.72
C GLY A 107 5.23 5.40 -12.61
N VAL A 108 5.38 4.09 -12.48
CA VAL A 108 4.28 3.14 -12.31
C VAL A 108 4.44 2.41 -10.99
N PHE A 109 3.37 2.33 -10.22
CA PHE A 109 3.32 1.62 -8.96
C PHE A 109 2.07 0.73 -8.88
N ASP A 110 2.31 -0.55 -8.66
CA ASP A 110 1.26 -1.54 -8.44
C ASP A 110 0.71 -1.41 -7.01
N MET A 111 -0.54 -0.96 -6.87
CA MET A 111 -1.15 -0.73 -5.57
C MET A 111 -1.74 -2.00 -4.94
N ARG A 112 -1.68 -3.16 -5.61
CA ARG A 112 -2.26 -4.42 -5.12
C ARG A 112 -1.62 -4.86 -3.80
N ARG A 113 -2.45 -5.40 -2.90
CA ARG A 113 -2.01 -6.05 -1.65
C ARG A 113 -2.63 -7.44 -1.51
N GLY A 114 -1.84 -8.41 -1.03
CA GLY A 114 -2.33 -9.74 -0.67
C GLY A 114 -2.92 -10.57 -1.83
N VAL A 115 -3.99 -11.31 -1.54
CA VAL A 115 -4.65 -12.27 -2.46
C VAL A 115 -5.40 -11.62 -3.62
N GLN A 116 -5.57 -10.30 -3.61
CA GLN A 116 -6.21 -9.53 -4.70
C GLN A 116 -5.38 -9.54 -6.01
N LYS A 117 -4.15 -10.08 -6.00
CA LYS A 117 -3.28 -10.21 -7.18
C LYS A 117 -3.86 -11.00 -8.35
N LEU A 118 -4.90 -11.80 -8.13
CA LEU A 118 -5.31 -12.83 -9.07
C LEU A 118 -6.07 -12.30 -10.31
N TRP A 119 -6.84 -11.19 -10.22
CA TRP A 119 -7.66 -10.74 -11.36
C TRP A 119 -7.95 -9.21 -11.43
N PHE A 120 -7.71 -8.47 -10.35
CA PHE A 120 -8.09 -7.05 -10.24
C PHE A 120 -7.05 -6.24 -9.48
N GLY A 121 -6.73 -5.03 -9.94
CA GLY A 121 -5.78 -4.18 -9.23
C GLY A 121 -5.82 -2.72 -9.62
N ASP A 122 -5.51 -1.86 -8.65
CA ASP A 122 -5.25 -0.45 -8.93
C ASP A 122 -3.76 -0.26 -9.29
N GLU A 123 -3.51 0.50 -10.33
CA GLU A 123 -2.17 0.96 -10.71
C GLU A 123 -2.12 2.49 -10.59
N ALA A 124 -1.11 2.99 -9.89
CA ALA A 124 -0.83 4.42 -9.84
C ALA A 124 0.25 4.76 -10.87
N THR A 125 -0.06 5.72 -11.73
CA THR A 125 0.86 6.26 -12.73
C THR A 125 1.06 7.74 -12.47
N ILE A 126 2.34 8.13 -12.39
CA ILE A 126 2.76 9.52 -12.22
C ILE A 126 3.63 9.89 -13.41
N THR A 127 3.24 10.92 -14.15
CA THR A 127 4.05 11.48 -15.22
C THR A 127 4.60 12.83 -14.78
N ILE A 128 5.91 13.01 -14.88
CA ILE A 128 6.57 14.30 -14.75
C ILE A 128 7.14 14.72 -16.10
N GLU A 129 6.83 15.93 -16.54
CA GLU A 129 7.39 16.54 -17.75
C GLU A 129 8.37 17.64 -17.31
N LEU A 130 9.55 17.64 -17.91
CA LEU A 130 10.68 18.46 -17.51
C LEU A 130 11.01 19.51 -18.58
N SER A 131 11.30 20.73 -18.14
CA SER A 131 11.94 21.75 -18.97
C SER A 131 13.19 22.24 -18.25
N ASN A 132 14.32 22.30 -18.94
CA ASN A 132 15.61 22.74 -18.38
C ASN A 132 15.96 22.01 -17.07
N ASN A 133 15.80 20.68 -17.06
CA ASN A 133 16.08 19.80 -15.91
C ASN A 133 15.22 20.06 -14.65
N LYS A 134 14.10 20.78 -14.79
CA LYS A 134 13.14 21.06 -13.72
C LYS A 134 11.76 20.57 -14.09
N VAL A 135 10.99 20.12 -13.10
CA VAL A 135 9.60 19.72 -13.27
C VAL A 135 8.76 20.91 -13.72
N GLY A 136 8.24 20.84 -14.94
CA GLY A 136 7.36 21.85 -15.51
C GLY A 136 5.89 21.45 -15.46
N ARG A 137 5.60 20.15 -15.44
CA ARG A 137 4.23 19.61 -15.28
C ARG A 137 4.25 18.27 -14.58
N ILE A 138 3.19 18.02 -13.82
CA ILE A 138 2.94 16.75 -13.13
C ILE A 138 1.54 16.30 -13.52
N THR A 139 1.37 14.99 -13.76
CA THR A 139 0.07 14.35 -13.92
C THR A 139 0.08 13.08 -13.09
N GLY A 140 -0.95 12.86 -12.28
CA GLY A 140 -1.11 11.66 -11.46
C GLY A 140 -2.45 11.01 -11.72
N ILE A 141 -2.45 9.71 -12.03
CA ILE A 141 -3.66 8.94 -12.30
C ILE A 141 -3.59 7.63 -11.55
N ILE A 142 -4.71 7.21 -10.95
CA ILE A 142 -4.92 5.83 -10.52
C ILE A 142 -5.94 5.20 -11.46
N VAL A 143 -5.61 4.03 -12.00
CA VAL A 143 -6.49 3.26 -12.89
C VAL A 143 -6.76 1.90 -12.28
N TYR A 144 -8.03 1.52 -12.25
CA TYR A 144 -8.45 0.15 -11.98
C TYR A 144 -8.23 -0.69 -13.23
N GLN A 145 -7.37 -1.71 -13.14
CA GLN A 145 -7.10 -2.66 -14.21
C GLN A 145 -7.73 -4.02 -13.88
N ILE A 146 -8.40 -4.58 -14.90
CA ILE A 146 -8.81 -5.99 -14.96
C ILE A 146 -7.74 -6.69 -15.80
N ILE A 147 -7.12 -7.75 -15.28
CA ILE A 147 -6.09 -8.54 -15.97
C ILE A 147 -6.71 -9.85 -16.44
#